data_AF-A0A9W6LNZ1-F1
#
_entry.id   AF-A0A9W6LNZ1-F1
#
_cell.length_a   1.000
_cell.length_b   1.000
_cell.length_c   1.000
_cell.angle_alpha   90.00
_cell.angle_beta   90.00
_cell.angle_gamma   90.00
#
_symmetry.space_group_name_H-M   'P 1'
#
loop_
_entity.id
_entity.type
_entity.pdbx_description
1 polymer ?
#
loop_
_entity_poly.entity_id
_entity_poly.type
_entity_poly.pdbx_seq_one_letter_code
_entity_poly.pdbx_strand_id
1 'polypeptide(L)'
;MKKIVLKCPKCRKKMKISDKPAKYRCPHCKEVYKYTKLKQMTGRVTRVFTGIGTTTKDIKNGFVYKYNTAKNTYKYMKSMKQNMKNNPNWSNYHKEQQEMKEMNKANKAKTGFKSFLNKFKRK
;
A
#
# COMPACT_ATOMS: atom_id res chain seq x y z
N MET A 1 -30.11 -0.51 -27.67
CA MET A 1 -28.81 0.05 -28.12
C MET A 1 -28.08 0.67 -26.94
N LYS A 2 -26.80 0.35 -26.71
CA LYS A 2 -26.02 0.93 -25.61
C LYS A 2 -25.71 2.41 -25.91
N LYS A 3 -25.87 3.29 -24.91
CA LYS A 3 -25.55 4.73 -25.00
C LYS A 3 -24.28 5.01 -24.21
N ILE A 4 -23.36 5.80 -24.77
CA ILE A 4 -22.12 6.22 -24.13
C ILE A 4 -22.14 7.73 -23.85
N VAL A 5 -21.52 8.12 -22.74
CA VAL A 5 -21.36 9.53 -22.36
C VAL A 5 -19.98 9.99 -22.78
N LEU A 6 -19.92 11.00 -23.64
CA LEU A 6 -18.67 11.64 -24.06
C LEU A 6 -18.73 13.15 -23.87
N LYS A 7 -17.57 13.78 -23.73
CA LYS A 7 -17.47 15.24 -23.71
C LYS A 7 -17.36 15.76 -25.14
N CYS A 8 -18.12 16.80 -25.47
CA CYS A 8 -17.96 17.52 -26.73
C CYS A 8 -16.56 18.13 -26.83
N PRO A 9 -15.85 18.03 -27.96
CA PRO A 9 -14.53 18.64 -28.11
C PRO A 9 -14.57 20.18 -28.00
N LYS A 10 -15.66 20.82 -28.45
CA LYS A 10 -15.76 22.28 -28.48
C LYS A 10 -16.35 22.87 -27.20
N CYS A 11 -17.54 22.41 -26.79
CA CYS A 11 -18.20 22.98 -25.61
C CYS A 11 -17.86 22.26 -24.31
N ARG A 12 -17.11 21.15 -24.34
CA ARG A 12 -16.72 20.31 -23.17
C ARG A 12 -17.90 19.76 -22.34
N LYS A 13 -19.14 20.12 -22.68
CA LYS A 13 -20.36 19.59 -22.07
C LYS A 13 -20.52 18.11 -22.41
N LYS A 14 -21.08 17.36 -21.46
CA LYS A 14 -21.34 15.93 -21.60
C LYS A 14 -22.51 15.74 -22.57
N MET A 15 -22.39 14.81 -23.51
CA MET A 15 -23.48 14.39 -24.38
C MET A 15 -23.61 12.88 -24.37
N LYS A 16 -24.85 12.41 -24.56
CA LYS A 16 -25.18 10.99 -24.69
C LYS A 16 -25.31 10.67 -26.17
N ILE A 17 -24.45 9.79 -26.68
CA ILE A 17 -24.56 9.27 -28.05
C ILE A 17 -24.80 7.76 -28.01
N SER A 18 -25.29 7.19 -29.11
CA SER A 18 -25.30 5.73 -29.27
C SER A 18 -23.88 5.21 -29.49
N ASP A 19 -23.58 4.00 -29.02
CA ASP A 19 -22.28 3.35 -29.24
C ASP A 19 -22.20 2.76 -30.66
N LYS A 20 -22.37 3.62 -31.67
CA LYS A 20 -22.27 3.29 -33.09
C LYS A 20 -21.37 4.31 -33.78
N PRO A 21 -20.52 3.90 -34.74
CA PRO A 21 -19.69 4.83 -35.48
C PRO A 21 -20.58 5.65 -36.43
N ALA A 22 -20.86 6.90 -36.06
CA ALA A 22 -21.70 7.81 -36.84
C ALA A 22 -21.31 9.28 -36.59
N LYS A 23 -21.90 10.18 -37.39
CA LYS A 23 -21.81 11.62 -37.16
C LYS A 23 -22.88 12.02 -36.15
N TYR A 24 -22.49 12.51 -34.98
CA TYR A 24 -23.40 12.95 -33.93
C TYR A 24 -23.40 14.47 -33.84
N ARG A 25 -24.58 15.08 -33.77
CA ARG A 25 -24.71 16.51 -33.53
C ARG A 25 -24.72 16.78 -32.03
N CYS A 26 -23.86 17.68 -31.56
CA CYS A 26 -23.88 18.10 -30.17
C CYS A 26 -25.18 18.85 -29.85
N PRO A 27 -25.93 18.48 -28.79
CA PRO A 27 -27.16 19.19 -28.41
C PRO A 27 -26.90 20.60 -27.89
N HIS A 28 -25.67 20.92 -27.46
CA HIS A 28 -25.34 22.21 -26.86
C HIS A 28 -24.73 23.21 -27.84
N CYS A 29 -23.81 22.78 -28.72
CA CYS A 29 -23.13 23.68 -29.66
C CYS A 29 -23.49 23.42 -31.13
N LYS A 30 -24.42 22.49 -31.40
CA LYS A 30 -24.89 22.09 -32.74
C LYS A 30 -23.80 21.57 -33.70
N GLU A 31 -22.55 21.45 -33.24
CA GLU A 31 -21.42 20.98 -34.03
C GLU A 31 -21.49 19.47 -34.27
N VAL A 32 -21.06 19.05 -35.46
CA VAL A 32 -21.08 17.64 -35.87
C VAL A 32 -19.78 16.97 -35.48
N TYR A 33 -19.87 16.06 -34.52
CA TYR A 33 -18.78 15.22 -34.07
C TYR A 33 -18.77 13.88 -34.81
N LYS A 34 -17.69 13.57 -35.52
CA LYS A 34 -17.48 12.25 -36.14
C LYS A 34 -16.96 11.26 -35.08
N TYR A 35 -17.79 10.29 -34.70
CA TYR A 35 -17.36 9.17 -33.85
C TYR A 35 -16.85 8.04 -34.74
N THR A 36 -15.55 8.00 -34.98
CA THR A 36 -14.86 7.00 -35.82
C THR A 36 -14.37 5.83 -34.97
N LYS A 37 -14.29 4.60 -35.51
CA LYS A 37 -13.75 3.41 -34.80
C LYS A 37 -12.35 3.65 -34.19
N LEU A 38 -11.50 4.44 -34.85
CA LEU A 38 -10.17 4.85 -34.32
C LEU A 38 -10.24 5.62 -32.99
N LYS A 39 -11.29 6.44 -32.78
CA LYS A 39 -11.50 7.14 -31.50
C LYS A 39 -12.06 6.25 -30.40
N GLN A 40 -12.74 5.15 -30.77
CA GLN A 40 -13.23 4.15 -29.82
C GLN A 40 -12.06 3.33 -29.23
N MET A 41 -11.01 3.06 -30.02
CA MET A 41 -9.77 2.43 -29.53
C MET A 41 -8.95 3.35 -28.62
N THR A 42 -8.68 4.59 -29.04
CA THR A 42 -7.87 5.53 -28.24
C THR A 42 -8.49 5.86 -26.89
N GLY A 43 -9.83 5.97 -26.81
CA GLY A 43 -10.55 6.18 -25.54
C GLY A 43 -10.38 5.05 -24.52
N ARG A 44 -10.20 3.80 -24.97
CA ARG A 44 -9.90 2.65 -24.09
C ARG A 44 -8.49 2.73 -23.52
N VAL A 45 -7.53 3.08 -24.36
CA VAL A 45 -6.11 3.21 -23.99
C VAL A 45 -5.93 4.31 -22.93
N THR A 46 -6.53 5.49 -23.13
CA THR A 46 -6.42 6.59 -22.15
C THR A 46 -6.97 6.27 -20.76
N ARG A 47 -8.01 5.44 -20.64
CA ARG A 47 -8.55 5.05 -19.31
C ARG A 47 -7.60 4.14 -18.53
N VAL A 48 -6.87 3.27 -19.23
CA VAL A 48 -5.87 2.38 -18.62
C VAL A 48 -4.68 3.20 -18.13
N PHE A 49 -4.20 4.17 -18.92
CA PHE A 49 -3.07 5.00 -18.53
C PHE A 49 -3.34 5.96 -17.37
N THR A 50 -4.56 6.49 -17.23
CA THR A 50 -4.92 7.33 -16.07
C THR A 50 -4.92 6.57 -14.75
N GLY A 51 -5.18 5.25 -14.76
CA GLY A 51 -5.13 4.41 -13.55
C GLY A 51 -3.70 4.08 -13.09
N ILE A 52 -2.72 4.08 -14.00
CA ILE A 52 -1.33 3.76 -13.67
C ILE A 52 -0.62 4.96 -13.02
N GLY A 53 -0.94 6.18 -13.45
CA GLY A 53 -0.29 7.41 -12.95
C GLY A 53 -0.62 7.78 -11.50
N THR A 54 -1.83 7.45 -11.02
CA THR A 54 -2.19 7.64 -9.60
C THR A 54 -1.52 6.58 -8.73
N THR A 55 -1.51 5.32 -9.19
CA THR A 55 -0.92 4.18 -8.48
C THR A 55 0.60 4.36 -8.25
N THR A 56 1.32 4.95 -9.20
CA THR A 56 2.78 5.19 -9.03
C THR A 56 3.11 6.26 -7.99
N LYS A 57 2.26 7.28 -7.82
CA LYS A 57 2.47 8.32 -6.79
C LYS A 57 2.23 7.77 -5.39
N ASP A 58 1.20 6.93 -5.21
CA ASP A 58 0.91 6.31 -3.92
C ASP A 58 1.98 5.30 -3.50
N ILE A 59 2.53 4.52 -4.46
CA ILE A 59 3.65 3.61 -4.19
C ILE A 59 4.90 4.38 -3.77
N LYS A 60 5.22 5.50 -4.44
CA LYS A 60 6.38 6.33 -4.06
C LYS A 60 6.22 6.93 -2.66
N ASN A 61 5.05 7.50 -2.36
CA ASN A 61 4.80 8.11 -1.05
C ASN A 61 4.83 7.06 0.08
N GLY A 62 4.28 5.86 -0.16
CA GLY A 62 4.36 4.75 0.80
C GLY A 62 5.79 4.27 1.07
N PHE A 63 6.63 4.21 0.03
CA PHE A 63 8.04 3.82 0.19
C PHE A 63 8.86 4.87 0.95
N VAL A 64 8.70 6.16 0.61
CA VAL A 64 9.36 7.27 1.29
C VAL A 64 8.95 7.35 2.77
N TYR A 65 7.65 7.17 3.07
CA TYR A 65 7.15 7.15 4.44
C TYR A 65 7.77 6.00 5.26
N LYS A 66 7.82 4.79 4.72
CA LYS A 66 8.44 3.63 5.38
C LYS A 66 9.93 3.84 5.61
N TYR A 67 10.64 4.38 4.63
CA TYR A 67 12.08 4.65 4.75
C TYR A 67 12.37 5.73 5.81
N ASN A 68 11.64 6.84 5.79
CA ASN A 68 11.83 7.92 6.78
C ASN A 68 11.45 7.46 8.19
N THR A 69 10.37 6.68 8.32
CA THR A 69 9.99 6.08 9.61
C THR A 69 11.09 5.16 10.12
N ALA A 70 11.62 4.25 9.29
CA ALA A 70 12.71 3.37 9.69
C ALA A 70 13.99 4.13 10.08
N LYS A 71 14.34 5.19 9.33
CA LYS A 71 15.49 6.04 9.63
C LYS A 71 15.32 6.80 10.95
N ASN A 72 14.13 7.31 11.24
CA ASN A 72 13.82 8.00 12.49
C ASN A 72 13.81 7.03 13.68
N THR A 73 13.21 5.84 13.53
CA THR A 73 13.26 4.78 14.54
C THR A 73 14.70 4.35 14.83
N TYR A 74 15.55 4.21 13.79
CA TYR A 74 16.95 3.89 13.97
C TYR A 74 17.72 4.99 14.71
N LYS A 75 17.50 6.26 14.36
CA LYS A 75 18.09 7.41 15.08
C LYS A 75 17.65 7.42 16.54
N TYR A 76 16.36 7.23 16.80
CA TYR A 76 15.81 7.14 18.15
C TYR A 76 16.46 6.00 18.95
N MET A 77 16.48 4.78 18.39
CA MET A 77 17.15 3.63 19.02
C MET A 77 18.64 3.87 19.25
N LYS A 78 19.35 4.53 18.33
CA LYS A 78 20.77 4.87 18.49
C LYS A 78 20.96 5.86 19.64
N SER A 79 20.15 6.91 19.70
CA SER A 79 20.19 7.89 20.80
C SER A 79 19.85 7.25 22.14
N MET A 80 18.83 6.39 22.19
CA MET A 80 18.45 5.63 23.38
C MET A 80 19.58 4.71 23.82
N LYS A 81 20.18 3.94 22.89
CA LYS A 81 21.33 3.08 23.19
C LYS A 81 22.52 3.87 23.73
N GLN A 82 22.73 5.09 23.26
CA GLN A 82 23.82 5.95 23.70
C GLN A 82 23.54 6.53 25.09
N ASN A 83 22.31 6.98 25.35
CA ASN A 83 21.87 7.43 26.67
C ASN A 83 21.90 6.30 27.71
N MET A 84 21.52 5.08 27.32
CA MET A 84 21.58 3.92 28.21
C MET A 84 23.03 3.47 28.47
N LYS A 85 23.93 3.53 27.47
CA LYS A 85 25.36 3.27 27.67
C LYS A 85 26.04 4.26 28.60
N ASN A 86 25.56 5.50 28.61
CA ASN A 86 26.06 6.56 29.49
C ASN A 86 25.43 6.51 30.90
N ASN A 87 24.44 5.64 31.14
CA ASN A 87 23.85 5.46 32.46
C ASN A 87 24.79 4.57 33.32
N PRO A 88 25.17 5.00 34.53
CA PRO A 88 26.01 4.20 35.44
C PRO A 88 25.42 2.81 35.77
N ASN A 89 24.12 2.58 35.56
CA ASN A 89 23.43 1.31 35.80
C ASN A 89 23.39 0.37 34.56
N TRP A 90 24.10 0.70 33.47
CA TRP A 90 24.09 -0.07 32.21
C TRP A 90 24.55 -1.53 32.36
N SER A 91 25.42 -1.82 33.33
CA SER A 91 25.88 -3.17 33.66
C SER A 91 24.75 -4.05 34.22
N ASN A 92 23.85 -3.51 35.04
CA ASN A 92 22.69 -4.25 35.55
C ASN A 92 21.64 -4.52 34.47
N TYR A 93 21.46 -3.60 33.52
CA TYR A 93 20.53 -3.79 32.41
C TYR A 93 20.86 -5.03 31.55
N HIS A 94 22.16 -5.29 31.27
CA HIS A 94 22.57 -6.49 30.54
C HIS A 94 22.38 -7.77 31.35
N LYS A 95 22.58 -7.67 32.66
CA LYS A 95 22.40 -8.79 33.59
C LYS A 95 20.93 -9.20 33.69
N GLU A 96 20.01 -8.24 33.84
CA GLU A 96 18.56 -8.47 33.82
C GLU A 96 18.08 -9.06 32.47
N GLN A 97 18.65 -8.61 31.35
CA GLN A 97 18.34 -9.17 30.02
C GLN A 97 18.82 -10.62 29.85
N GLN A 98 19.96 -10.98 30.44
CA GLN A 98 20.45 -12.36 30.45
C GLN A 98 19.58 -13.24 31.36
N GLU A 99 19.28 -12.78 32.57
CA GLU A 99 18.42 -13.48 33.53
C GLU A 99 17.01 -13.70 32.95
N MET A 100 16.41 -12.70 32.30
CA MET A 100 15.12 -12.87 31.62
C MET A 100 15.17 -13.89 30.47
N LYS A 101 16.26 -13.93 29.69
CA LYS A 101 16.43 -14.91 28.61
C LYS A 101 16.61 -16.32 29.14
N GLU A 102 17.37 -16.48 30.22
CA GLU A 102 17.56 -17.76 30.89
C GLU A 102 16.26 -18.26 31.53
N MET A 103 15.52 -17.39 32.21
CA MET A 103 14.20 -17.68 32.75
C MET A 103 13.19 -18.07 31.66
N ASN A 104 13.19 -17.38 30.52
CA ASN A 104 12.32 -17.74 29.38
C ASN A 104 12.72 -19.08 28.75
N LYS A 105 14.01 -19.34 28.58
CA LYS A 105 14.51 -20.63 28.07
C LYS A 105 14.18 -21.77 29.05
N ALA A 106 14.39 -21.56 30.34
CA ALA A 106 14.08 -22.53 31.40
C ALA A 106 12.58 -22.80 31.48
N ASN A 107 11.73 -21.76 31.39
CA ASN A 107 10.29 -21.92 31.33
C ASN A 107 9.87 -22.69 30.08
N LYS A 108 10.37 -22.33 28.90
CA LYS A 108 10.07 -23.03 27.64
C LYS A 108 10.54 -24.48 27.64
N ALA A 109 11.69 -24.76 28.23
CA ALA A 109 12.20 -26.12 28.43
C ALA A 109 11.32 -26.91 29.41
N LYS A 110 10.89 -26.29 30.53
CA LYS A 110 9.95 -26.90 31.47
C LYS A 110 8.59 -27.20 30.84
N THR A 111 8.00 -26.27 30.06
CA THR A 111 6.74 -26.53 29.34
C THR A 111 6.92 -27.61 28.29
N GLY A 112 8.02 -27.59 27.54
CA GLY A 112 8.34 -28.62 26.54
C GLY A 112 8.49 -30.02 27.16
N PHE A 113 9.25 -30.13 28.24
CA PHE A 113 9.47 -31.39 28.96
C PHE A 113 8.20 -31.90 29.64
N LYS A 114 7.41 -31.02 30.25
CA LYS A 114 6.10 -31.36 30.84
C LYS A 114 5.12 -31.85 29.76
N SER A 115 5.12 -31.23 28.58
CA SER A 115 4.32 -31.67 27.44
C SER A 115 4.78 -33.04 26.89
N PHE A 116 6.08 -33.30 26.90
CA PHE A 116 6.65 -34.59 26.48
C PHE A 116 6.28 -35.72 27.45
N LEU A 117 6.44 -35.52 28.76
CA LEU A 117 6.07 -36.50 29.79
C LEU A 117 4.56 -36.81 29.81
N ASN A 118 3.71 -35.81 29.63
CA ASN A 118 2.26 -36.02 29.53
C ASN A 118 1.85 -36.86 28.31
N LYS A 119 2.65 -36.83 27.23
CA LYS A 119 2.41 -37.65 26.04
C LYS A 119 2.81 -39.11 26.28
N PHE A 120 3.82 -39.36 27.10
CA PHE A 120 4.24 -40.71 27.50
C PHE A 120 3.34 -41.33 28.57
N LYS A 121 2.74 -40.53 29.46
CA LYS A 121 1.78 -41.01 30.47
C LYS A 121 0.39 -41.37 29.93
N ARG A 122 0.09 -41.04 28.66
CA ARG A 122 -1.19 -41.31 27.99
C ARG A 122 -1.14 -42.54 27.07
N LYS A 123 -0.07 -43.32 27.13
CA LYS A 123 0.08 -44.61 26.47
C LYS A 123 0.22 -45.69 27.55
#